data_AF-A0A1T5MG17-F1
#
_entry.id   AF-A0A1T5MG17-F1
#
_cell.length_a   1.000
_cell.length_b   1.000
_cell.length_c   1.000
_cell.angle_alpha   90.00
_cell.angle_beta   90.00
_cell.angle_gamma   90.00
#
_symmetry.space_group_name_H-M   'P 1'
#
loop_
_entity.id
_entity.type
_entity.pdbx_description
1 polymer ?
#
loop_
_entity_poly.entity_id
_entity_poly.type
_entity_poly.pdbx_seq_one_letter_code
_entity_poly.pdbx_strand_id
1 'polypeptide(L)'
;MSNLHLVFEKSDEGIVNYLRDNYNVIKWDVSLIEAIKSIKEDVCPEIMIISEYATKNLLTEVQQLRDIITEGTRIVLLLSGRRSEDNELLNKLDKIDIDYYTTDSFKAKEINKWISSAKDKLPSSVWIASDTHEEALGIRSEVPKLIHRSYKITKVIKNQEKLFEFLEKKHPDLIIIGYIQGDLEIKDLIEEINKICDKKTRIVLTYEDKDKEKEKEFKKLGAEIHYIVKKKKEKEANEKKDFTEKNHIKPKDEKSRFKLNKINILTRTKKEKEEKKDSNKEKSEKVIYTAALPMDYRKIIGVFSPYSVGKTTISASLALATSNSNIKTLLVDLDLYKKDLYYHFVIEDGVDSFKFKKLVIDVNESRDIDLNDYVIKINRNLDILTAHRDINIDIDKGIIRSLIRKSKDYNIVIFDIGANLSIDLKNYILEECDEKLLITDKNLTSLNGIPYKLKNINRDNLAGVNLVINKNIKLRVFDDNETLEYFKNISFGNTDKFDINFSSVYKVKYAAKTILEGLLKRRAAFGCGDEEFDKDIMDIALSIYPVKEIKESKETGITEKIKNLIKAH
;
A
#
# COMPACT_ATOMS: atom_id res chain seq x y z
N MET A 1 20.27 -20.64 18.42
CA MET A 1 19.51 -19.40 18.23
C MET A 1 20.56 -18.43 17.79
N SER A 2 20.48 -18.13 16.50
CA SER A 2 21.54 -17.50 15.74
C SER A 2 21.57 -16.01 15.95
N ASN A 3 22.77 -15.42 15.99
CA ASN A 3 22.92 -13.98 15.91
C ASN A 3 22.61 -13.55 14.47
N LEU A 4 21.37 -13.16 14.19
CA LEU A 4 20.95 -12.71 12.86
C LEU A 4 21.00 -11.19 12.81
N HIS A 5 21.94 -10.64 12.06
CA HIS A 5 22.04 -9.22 11.79
C HIS A 5 21.39 -8.94 10.43
N LEU A 6 20.79 -7.78 10.30
CA LEU A 6 19.99 -7.37 9.16
C LEU A 6 20.37 -5.92 8.81
N VAL A 7 20.45 -5.57 7.54
CA VAL A 7 20.85 -4.26 7.05
C VAL A 7 19.97 -3.99 5.84
N PHE A 8 18.96 -3.14 5.96
CA PHE A 8 17.90 -2.96 4.96
C PHE A 8 17.57 -1.48 4.74
N GLU A 9 17.60 -1.03 3.48
CA GLU A 9 16.88 0.18 3.12
C GLU A 9 15.40 -0.14 2.82
N LYS A 10 14.54 0.88 3.01
CA LYS A 10 13.06 0.89 3.17
C LYS A 10 12.19 0.16 2.12
N SER A 11 12.77 -0.48 1.10
CA SER A 11 12.05 -0.94 -0.08
C SER A 11 11.33 -2.28 0.04
N ASP A 12 11.37 -2.96 1.20
CA ASP A 12 10.73 -4.29 1.34
C ASP A 12 9.95 -4.48 2.66
N GLU A 13 8.90 -3.67 2.85
CA GLU A 13 8.04 -3.69 4.05
C GLU A 13 7.45 -5.07 4.36
N GLY A 14 7.23 -5.93 3.36
CA GLY A 14 6.70 -7.28 3.55
C GLY A 14 7.67 -8.19 4.31
N ILE A 15 8.95 -8.15 3.94
CA ILE A 15 10.02 -8.89 4.65
C ILE A 15 10.22 -8.30 6.04
N VAL A 16 10.24 -6.97 6.15
CA VAL A 16 10.40 -6.26 7.43
C VAL A 16 9.28 -6.60 8.41
N ASN A 17 8.02 -6.57 7.97
CA ASN A 17 6.87 -6.90 8.81
C ASN A 17 6.87 -8.37 9.23
N TYR A 18 7.19 -9.29 8.29
CA TYR A 18 7.35 -10.70 8.65
C TYR A 18 8.41 -10.89 9.74
N LEU A 19 9.53 -10.19 9.66
CA LEU A 19 10.60 -10.28 10.63
C LEU A 19 10.21 -9.67 11.99
N ARG A 20 9.48 -8.55 12.01
CA ARG A 20 8.89 -7.94 13.22
C ARG A 20 8.01 -8.92 13.98
N ASP A 21 7.16 -9.64 13.26
CA ASP A 21 6.14 -10.50 13.85
C ASP A 21 6.72 -11.80 14.41
N ASN A 22 7.93 -12.19 13.98
CA ASN A 22 8.48 -13.52 14.25
C ASN A 22 9.83 -13.51 14.99
N TYR A 23 10.49 -12.36 15.16
CA TYR A 23 11.84 -12.28 15.74
C TYR A 23 12.02 -11.07 16.68
N ASN A 24 12.93 -11.20 17.64
CA ASN A 24 13.22 -10.15 18.63
C ASN A 24 14.27 -9.18 18.09
N VAL A 25 13.83 -7.98 17.68
CA VAL A 25 14.67 -6.96 17.05
C VAL A 25 15.26 -6.00 18.08
N ILE A 26 16.59 -5.95 18.17
CA ILE A 26 17.38 -5.13 19.11
C ILE A 26 17.52 -3.68 18.65
N LYS A 27 17.73 -3.42 17.35
CA LYS A 27 17.99 -2.06 16.87
C LYS A 27 17.44 -1.85 15.46
N TRP A 28 16.93 -0.65 15.18
CA TRP A 28 16.41 -0.20 13.87
C TRP A 28 17.25 0.96 13.33
N ASP A 29 17.23 1.17 12.01
CA ASP A 29 17.68 2.38 11.31
C ASP A 29 19.15 2.82 11.51
N VAL A 30 20.07 1.87 11.40
CA VAL A 30 21.54 2.04 11.45
C VAL A 30 22.15 2.14 10.02
N SER A 31 23.27 2.79 9.72
CA SER A 31 23.88 2.65 8.36
C SER A 31 24.70 1.35 8.24
N LEU A 32 25.05 0.87 7.03
CA LEU A 32 26.00 -0.27 6.89
C LEU A 32 27.34 0.03 7.58
N ILE A 33 27.78 1.29 7.54
CA ILE A 33 28.98 1.77 8.24
C ILE A 33 28.83 1.67 9.77
N GLU A 34 27.67 2.04 10.31
CA GLU A 34 27.41 1.90 11.74
C GLU A 34 27.21 0.44 12.16
N ALA A 35 26.66 -0.41 11.29
CA ALA A 35 26.64 -1.85 11.49
C ALA A 35 28.07 -2.40 11.59
N ILE A 36 28.96 -2.01 10.67
CA ILE A 36 30.39 -2.36 10.70
C ILE A 36 31.05 -1.90 12.02
N LYS A 37 30.75 -0.68 12.49
CA LYS A 37 31.27 -0.18 13.78
C LYS A 37 30.76 -0.99 14.97
N SER A 38 29.46 -1.34 14.98
CA SER A 38 28.87 -2.13 16.07
C SER A 38 29.44 -3.55 16.16
N ILE A 39 29.77 -4.19 15.04
CA ILE A 39 30.39 -5.53 15.04
C ILE A 39 31.78 -5.51 15.71
N LYS A 40 32.49 -4.38 15.66
CA LYS A 40 33.79 -4.24 16.34
C LYS A 40 33.66 -4.11 17.86
N GLU A 41 32.49 -3.73 18.36
CA GLU A 41 32.23 -3.45 19.78
C GLU A 41 31.39 -4.56 20.47
N ASP A 42 30.72 -5.43 19.71
CA ASP A 42 29.76 -6.44 20.18
C ASP A 42 30.02 -7.86 19.62
N VAL A 43 29.15 -8.84 19.94
CA VAL A 43 29.25 -10.23 19.44
C VAL A 43 28.95 -10.32 17.93
N CYS A 44 29.81 -11.00 17.16
CA CYS A 44 29.62 -11.21 15.72
C CYS A 44 28.30 -11.97 15.38
N PRO A 45 27.61 -11.59 14.28
CA PRO A 45 26.48 -12.34 13.75
C PRO A 45 26.87 -13.76 13.31
N GLU A 46 25.92 -14.70 13.35
CA GLU A 46 25.98 -15.93 12.56
C GLU A 46 25.49 -15.70 11.13
N ILE A 47 24.51 -14.81 10.93
CA ILE A 47 23.97 -14.48 9.61
C ILE A 47 23.79 -12.96 9.52
N MET A 48 24.23 -12.32 8.44
CA MET A 48 23.98 -10.91 8.14
C MET A 48 23.25 -10.77 6.81
N ILE A 49 22.05 -10.20 6.78
CA ILE A 49 21.30 -9.96 5.54
C ILE A 49 21.37 -8.49 5.16
N ILE A 50 21.81 -8.15 3.95
CA ILE A 50 22.05 -6.78 3.48
C ILE A 50 21.18 -6.51 2.26
N SER A 51 20.48 -5.38 2.19
CA SER A 51 19.81 -4.90 0.98
C SER A 51 20.80 -4.12 0.12
N GLU A 52 20.77 -4.32 -1.20
CA GLU A 52 21.63 -3.57 -2.11
C GLU A 52 21.49 -2.05 -2.01
N TYR A 53 20.33 -1.59 -1.54
CA TYR A 53 20.01 -0.17 -1.39
C TYR A 53 20.70 0.45 -0.17
N ALA A 54 21.16 -0.36 0.79
CA ALA A 54 21.81 0.12 2.00
C ALA A 54 23.13 0.88 1.76
N THR A 55 23.65 0.90 0.52
CA THR A 55 24.87 1.62 0.16
C THR A 55 24.99 1.92 -1.34
N LYS A 56 25.62 3.05 -1.68
CA LYS A 56 25.99 3.41 -3.06
C LYS A 56 27.20 2.63 -3.59
N ASN A 57 28.05 2.10 -2.70
CA ASN A 57 29.30 1.41 -3.04
C ASN A 57 29.29 -0.04 -2.55
N LEU A 58 28.23 -0.77 -2.93
CA LEU A 58 27.89 -2.09 -2.41
C LEU A 58 29.07 -3.04 -2.30
N LEU A 59 29.81 -3.26 -3.39
CA LEU A 59 30.91 -4.23 -3.40
C LEU A 59 32.05 -3.83 -2.46
N THR A 60 32.43 -2.54 -2.43
CA THR A 60 33.54 -2.05 -1.60
C THR A 60 33.20 -2.19 -0.12
N GLU A 61 31.98 -1.83 0.28
CA GLU A 61 31.57 -1.85 1.68
C GLU A 61 31.26 -3.26 2.17
N VAL A 62 30.70 -4.11 1.31
CA VAL A 62 30.50 -5.52 1.58
C VAL A 62 31.85 -6.26 1.69
N GLN A 63 32.86 -5.89 0.89
CA GLN A 63 34.23 -6.41 1.04
C GLN A 63 34.82 -6.01 2.40
N GLN A 64 34.74 -4.72 2.76
CA GLN A 64 35.22 -4.23 4.05
C GLN A 64 34.54 -4.95 5.22
N LEU A 65 33.24 -5.20 5.10
CA LEU A 65 32.48 -5.96 6.08
C LEU A 65 33.00 -7.41 6.16
N ARG A 66 33.23 -8.07 5.03
CA ARG A 66 33.79 -9.44 4.97
C ARG A 66 35.17 -9.53 5.60
N ASP A 67 36.00 -8.50 5.42
CA ASP A 67 37.36 -8.42 5.99
C ASP A 67 37.35 -8.22 7.52
N ILE A 68 36.27 -7.66 8.08
CA ILE A 68 36.13 -7.35 9.51
C ILE A 68 35.45 -8.48 10.28
N ILE A 69 34.51 -9.19 9.63
CA ILE A 69 33.70 -10.23 10.24
C ILE A 69 34.51 -11.53 10.42
N THR A 70 34.39 -12.17 11.59
CA THR A 70 35.09 -13.43 11.89
C THR A 70 34.55 -14.62 11.09
N GLU A 71 35.41 -15.61 10.87
CA GLU A 71 35.11 -16.88 10.19
C GLU A 71 33.85 -17.55 10.80
N GLY A 72 32.89 -17.90 9.95
CA GLY A 72 31.62 -18.53 10.36
C GLY A 72 30.37 -17.66 10.21
N THR A 73 30.52 -16.35 10.00
CA THR A 73 29.36 -15.48 9.72
C THR A 73 28.96 -15.58 8.25
N ARG A 74 27.67 -15.82 8.01
CA ARG A 74 27.09 -15.91 6.66
C ARG A 74 26.54 -14.54 6.22
N ILE A 75 27.03 -13.98 5.13
CA ILE A 75 26.50 -12.72 4.57
C ILE A 75 25.56 -13.05 3.41
N VAL A 76 24.35 -12.49 3.44
CA VAL A 76 23.30 -12.65 2.43
C VAL A 76 22.95 -11.29 1.87
N LEU A 77 23.04 -11.10 0.56
CA LEU A 77 22.77 -9.84 -0.12
C LEU A 77 21.47 -9.92 -0.94
N LEU A 78 20.55 -8.99 -0.73
CA LEU A 78 19.30 -8.88 -1.48
C LEU A 78 19.48 -7.86 -2.60
N LEU A 79 19.47 -8.36 -3.84
CA LEU A 79 19.64 -7.59 -5.06
C LEU A 79 18.29 -7.27 -5.69
N SER A 80 18.17 -6.12 -6.35
CA SER A 80 17.02 -5.86 -7.23
C SER A 80 17.04 -6.78 -8.43
N GLY A 81 15.89 -6.93 -9.10
CA GLY A 81 15.80 -7.69 -10.35
C GLY A 81 16.89 -7.28 -11.36
N ARG A 82 17.13 -5.97 -11.52
CA ARG A 82 18.16 -5.45 -12.44
C ARG A 82 19.59 -5.85 -12.05
N ARG A 83 19.96 -5.76 -10.77
CA ARG A 83 21.32 -6.11 -10.30
C ARG A 83 21.54 -7.61 -10.20
N SER A 84 20.49 -8.38 -10.03
CA SER A 84 20.56 -9.84 -10.10
C SER A 84 20.87 -10.38 -11.51
N GLU A 85 20.78 -9.53 -12.53
CA GLU A 85 21.17 -9.85 -13.91
C GLU A 85 22.59 -9.36 -14.26
N ASP A 86 23.27 -8.65 -13.35
CA ASP A 86 24.62 -8.09 -13.55
C ASP A 86 25.69 -9.16 -13.29
N ASN A 87 26.01 -9.95 -14.31
CA ASN A 87 26.98 -11.05 -14.21
C ASN A 87 28.37 -10.60 -13.72
N GLU A 88 28.79 -9.36 -13.99
CA GLU A 88 30.09 -8.87 -13.51
C GLU A 88 30.07 -8.68 -11.99
N LEU A 89 28.99 -8.08 -11.47
CA LEU A 89 28.76 -7.95 -10.03
C LEU A 89 28.67 -9.33 -9.36
N LEU A 90 27.88 -10.25 -9.91
CA LEU A 90 27.69 -11.59 -9.33
C LEU A 90 29.01 -12.36 -9.23
N ASN A 91 29.83 -12.33 -10.29
CA ASN A 91 31.16 -12.94 -10.27
C ASN A 91 32.10 -12.32 -9.22
N LYS A 92 31.92 -11.02 -8.91
CA LYS A 92 32.70 -10.35 -7.85
C LYS A 92 32.19 -10.75 -6.45
N LEU A 93 30.88 -10.92 -6.28
CA LEU A 93 30.26 -11.41 -5.04
C LEU A 93 30.62 -12.88 -4.75
N ASP A 94 30.64 -13.74 -5.77
CA ASP A 94 31.04 -15.14 -5.65
C ASP A 94 32.50 -15.28 -5.18
N LYS A 95 33.40 -14.40 -5.65
CA LYS A 95 34.81 -14.38 -5.25
C LYS A 95 35.03 -14.07 -3.78
N ILE A 96 34.05 -13.45 -3.13
CA ILE A 96 34.15 -12.96 -1.75
C ILE A 96 33.24 -13.78 -0.80
N ASP A 97 32.70 -14.90 -1.32
CA ASP A 97 31.88 -15.88 -0.61
C ASP A 97 30.65 -15.27 0.05
N ILE A 98 29.84 -14.59 -0.76
CA ILE A 98 28.61 -13.93 -0.33
C ILE A 98 27.42 -14.51 -1.06
N ASP A 99 26.45 -15.00 -0.28
CA ASP A 99 25.18 -15.42 -0.83
C ASP A 99 24.40 -14.21 -1.31
N TYR A 100 23.70 -14.32 -2.44
CA TYR A 100 22.79 -13.27 -2.90
C TYR A 100 21.47 -13.83 -3.42
N TYR A 101 20.41 -13.06 -3.26
CA TYR A 101 19.05 -13.40 -3.68
C TYR A 101 18.40 -12.18 -4.32
N THR A 102 17.46 -12.39 -5.23
CA THR A 102 16.63 -11.29 -5.71
C THR A 102 15.56 -10.97 -4.66
N THR A 103 15.26 -9.69 -4.45
CA THR A 103 14.18 -9.25 -3.54
C THR A 103 12.87 -10.00 -3.81
N ASP A 104 12.53 -10.20 -5.09
CA ASP A 104 11.29 -10.87 -5.50
C ASP A 104 11.27 -12.39 -5.23
N SER A 105 12.44 -13.02 -5.20
CA SER A 105 12.58 -14.46 -4.93
C SER A 105 12.65 -14.77 -3.43
N PHE A 106 12.94 -13.76 -2.62
CA PHE A 106 13.18 -13.90 -1.20
C PHE A 106 11.85 -14.08 -0.46
N LYS A 107 11.66 -15.27 0.13
CA LYS A 107 10.45 -15.60 0.88
C LYS A 107 10.79 -15.82 2.35
N ALA A 108 9.90 -15.39 3.23
CA ALA A 108 9.87 -15.69 4.66
C ALA A 108 10.26 -17.15 5.04
N LYS A 109 9.90 -18.13 4.19
CA LYS A 109 10.22 -19.55 4.40
C LYS A 109 11.71 -19.87 4.26
N GLU A 110 12.47 -19.13 3.47
CA GLU A 110 13.92 -19.32 3.31
C GLU A 110 14.68 -18.82 4.56
N ILE A 111 14.22 -17.73 5.19
CA ILE A 111 14.74 -17.24 6.47
C ILE A 111 14.63 -18.34 7.55
N ASN A 112 13.45 -18.97 7.66
CA ASN A 112 13.22 -20.05 8.61
C ASN A 112 14.13 -21.25 8.36
N LYS A 113 14.44 -21.53 7.10
CA LYS A 113 15.34 -22.62 6.71
C LYS A 113 16.77 -22.33 7.17
N TRP A 114 17.25 -21.10 6.99
CA TRP A 114 18.60 -20.71 7.43
C TRP A 114 18.73 -20.70 8.95
N ILE A 115 17.73 -20.17 9.65
CA ILE A 115 17.70 -20.15 11.12
C ILE A 115 17.61 -21.56 11.69
N SER A 116 16.84 -22.46 11.06
CA SER A 116 16.75 -23.86 11.49
C SER A 116 18.04 -24.66 11.28
N SER A 117 18.95 -24.18 10.43
CA SER A 117 20.22 -24.85 10.13
C SER A 117 21.37 -24.44 11.07
N ALA A 118 21.23 -23.33 11.78
CA ALA A 118 22.24 -22.79 12.67
C ALA A 118 22.04 -23.33 14.10
N LYS A 119 22.99 -24.16 14.52
CA LYS A 119 22.88 -25.06 15.67
C LYS A 119 23.24 -24.34 16.99
N ASP A 120 22.42 -24.59 18.01
CA ASP A 120 22.64 -24.38 19.45
C ASP A 120 22.24 -23.04 20.11
N LYS A 121 21.69 -23.16 21.34
CA LYS A 121 20.69 -22.30 22.00
C LYS A 121 21.31 -21.17 22.87
N LEU A 122 20.91 -19.90 22.67
CA LEU A 122 20.91 -18.74 23.60
C LEU A 122 20.13 -17.55 22.95
N PRO A 123 19.63 -16.53 23.68
CA PRO A 123 18.57 -15.61 23.20
C PRO A 123 18.98 -14.74 22.00
N SER A 124 18.11 -14.70 20.99
CA SER A 124 18.31 -14.04 19.71
C SER A 124 18.43 -12.52 19.80
N SER A 125 19.31 -11.97 18.98
CA SER A 125 19.74 -10.58 19.00
C SER A 125 19.85 -10.07 17.57
N VAL A 126 18.92 -9.20 17.13
CA VAL A 126 18.78 -8.76 15.72
C VAL A 126 19.00 -7.25 15.55
N TRP A 127 19.92 -6.86 14.69
CA TRP A 127 20.24 -5.45 14.39
C TRP A 127 19.74 -5.10 12.99
N ILE A 128 19.14 -3.92 12.76
CA ILE A 128 18.59 -3.45 11.47
C ILE A 128 19.18 -2.09 11.13
N ALA A 129 19.60 -1.94 9.87
CA ALA A 129 20.27 -0.76 9.36
C ALA A 129 19.54 -0.06 8.18
N SER A 130 19.09 1.20 8.31
CA SER A 130 18.59 2.10 7.23
C SER A 130 19.39 3.42 7.18
N ASP A 131 19.86 3.83 6.01
CA ASP A 131 20.26 5.23 5.74
C ASP A 131 19.00 6.04 5.38
N THR A 132 18.99 7.32 5.72
CA THR A 132 17.91 8.26 5.40
C THR A 132 18.47 9.33 4.48
N HIS A 133 18.37 9.13 3.15
CA HIS A 133 18.35 10.27 2.22
C HIS A 133 17.66 9.96 0.87
N GLU A 134 16.46 10.54 0.74
CA GLU A 134 15.81 11.13 -0.45
C GLU A 134 15.67 10.28 -1.74
N GLU A 135 14.45 9.94 -2.14
CA GLU A 135 13.64 10.77 -3.07
C GLU A 135 14.35 11.15 -4.38
N ALA A 136 14.79 10.17 -5.17
CA ALA A 136 15.00 10.34 -6.60
C ALA A 136 14.94 9.00 -7.32
N LEU A 137 14.48 8.99 -8.58
CA LEU A 137 14.38 7.84 -9.50
C LEU A 137 13.05 7.08 -9.45
N GLY A 138 12.00 7.79 -9.89
CA GLY A 138 10.75 7.18 -10.33
C GLY A 138 10.95 6.16 -11.44
N ILE A 139 11.09 4.89 -11.07
CA ILE A 139 11.02 3.75 -12.00
C ILE A 139 9.71 3.00 -11.72
N ARG A 140 8.91 2.88 -12.78
CA ARG A 140 7.61 2.22 -12.82
C ARG A 140 7.76 0.72 -12.64
N SER A 141 6.94 0.10 -11.79
CA SER A 141 6.69 -1.34 -11.82
C SER A 141 5.76 -1.66 -12.99
N GLU A 142 6.23 -2.42 -13.96
CA GLU A 142 5.37 -3.12 -14.90
C GLU A 142 4.84 -4.42 -14.28
N VAL A 143 3.66 -4.82 -14.75
CA VAL A 143 2.80 -5.92 -14.29
C VAL A 143 3.57 -7.24 -14.10
N PRO A 144 3.24 -8.05 -13.08
CA PRO A 144 3.95 -9.29 -12.77
C PRO A 144 3.83 -10.31 -13.89
N LYS A 145 4.98 -10.76 -14.43
CA LYS A 145 5.07 -12.07 -15.08
C LYS A 145 5.31 -13.13 -14.01
N LEU A 146 4.40 -14.09 -13.93
CA LEU A 146 4.57 -15.29 -13.12
C LEU A 146 5.73 -16.11 -13.70
N ILE A 147 6.94 -15.97 -13.15
CA ILE A 147 8.08 -16.82 -13.50
C ILE A 147 8.15 -17.95 -12.47
N HIS A 148 7.86 -19.17 -12.92
CA HIS A 148 8.10 -20.39 -12.16
C HIS A 148 9.61 -20.52 -11.87
N ARG A 149 9.94 -20.97 -10.65
CA ARG A 149 11.28 -21.33 -10.15
C ARG A 149 12.27 -21.67 -11.27
N SER A 150 13.40 -20.96 -11.31
CA SER A 150 14.50 -21.17 -12.26
C SER A 150 15.10 -22.57 -12.12
N TYR A 151 14.50 -23.53 -12.81
CA TYR A 151 15.23 -24.72 -13.23
C TYR A 151 16.09 -24.30 -14.43
N LYS A 152 17.41 -24.52 -14.37
CA LYS A 152 18.27 -24.38 -15.54
C LYS A 152 17.86 -25.49 -16.51
N ILE A 153 17.06 -25.17 -17.52
CA ILE A 153 16.68 -26.12 -18.58
C ILE A 153 17.96 -26.51 -19.30
N THR A 154 18.46 -27.70 -19.00
CA THR A 154 19.72 -28.20 -19.57
C THR A 154 19.55 -28.67 -21.00
N LYS A 155 18.37 -29.21 -21.36
CA LYS A 155 18.04 -29.57 -22.74
C LYS A 155 16.53 -29.76 -22.93
N VAL A 156 16.03 -29.42 -24.12
CA VAL A 156 14.68 -29.77 -24.58
C VAL A 156 14.81 -30.87 -25.62
N ILE A 157 14.12 -32.00 -25.42
CA ILE A 157 14.20 -33.18 -26.30
C ILE A 157 12.80 -33.50 -26.82
N LYS A 158 12.66 -33.58 -28.14
CA LYS A 158 11.36 -33.77 -28.83
C LYS A 158 11.17 -35.17 -29.44
N ASN A 159 12.14 -36.07 -29.25
CA ASN A 159 12.14 -37.42 -29.82
C ASN A 159 12.46 -38.42 -28.70
N GLN A 160 11.68 -39.50 -28.62
CA GLN A 160 11.73 -40.48 -27.52
C GLN A 160 13.05 -41.26 -27.47
N GLU A 161 13.57 -41.72 -28.60
CA GLU A 161 14.86 -42.43 -28.65
C GLU A 161 15.99 -41.53 -28.13
N LYS A 162 15.98 -40.26 -28.54
CA LYS A 162 16.94 -39.25 -28.06
C LYS A 162 16.75 -38.87 -26.59
N LEU A 163 15.57 -39.08 -26.02
CA LEU A 163 15.32 -38.87 -24.60
C LEU A 163 16.05 -39.94 -23.79
N PHE A 164 15.85 -41.22 -24.13
CA PHE A 164 16.48 -42.31 -23.39
C PHE A 164 18.01 -42.29 -23.48
N GLU A 165 18.57 -42.04 -24.68
CA GLU A 165 20.02 -41.86 -24.84
C GLU A 165 20.55 -40.72 -23.94
N PHE A 166 19.79 -39.62 -23.82
CA PHE A 166 20.16 -38.52 -22.94
C PHE A 166 20.05 -38.89 -21.46
N LEU A 167 19.01 -39.61 -21.06
CA LEU A 167 18.78 -40.03 -19.67
C LEU A 167 19.87 -40.99 -19.18
N GLU A 168 20.24 -41.97 -20.01
CA GLU A 168 21.35 -42.90 -19.74
C GLU A 168 22.69 -42.16 -19.56
N LYS A 169 22.89 -41.05 -20.28
CA LYS A 169 24.15 -40.30 -20.25
C LYS A 169 24.23 -39.25 -19.15
N LYS A 170 23.10 -38.65 -18.76
CA LYS A 170 23.08 -37.41 -17.96
C LYS A 170 22.42 -37.53 -16.60
N HIS A 171 21.62 -38.58 -16.35
CA HIS A 171 20.98 -38.85 -15.06
C HIS A 171 20.43 -37.58 -14.36
N PRO A 172 19.45 -36.89 -14.97
CA PRO A 172 18.95 -35.63 -14.44
C PRO A 172 18.22 -35.81 -13.10
N ASP A 173 18.33 -34.81 -12.20
CA ASP A 173 17.60 -34.79 -10.92
C ASP A 173 16.10 -34.51 -11.08
N LEU A 174 15.71 -33.88 -12.19
CA LEU A 174 14.33 -33.51 -12.52
C LEU A 174 14.07 -33.65 -14.01
N ILE A 175 12.98 -34.35 -14.36
CA ILE A 175 12.47 -34.48 -15.72
C ILE A 175 11.08 -33.85 -15.74
N ILE A 176 10.87 -32.91 -16.65
CA ILE A 176 9.55 -32.31 -16.90
C ILE A 176 9.04 -32.85 -18.23
N ILE A 177 7.93 -33.59 -18.19
CA ILE A 177 7.30 -34.17 -19.38
C ILE A 177 6.08 -33.33 -19.72
N GLY A 178 6.15 -32.64 -20.85
CA GLY A 178 5.04 -31.92 -21.45
C GLY A 178 4.17 -32.82 -22.34
N TYR A 179 3.35 -32.19 -23.19
CA TYR A 179 2.46 -32.88 -24.11
C TYR A 179 3.17 -33.95 -24.96
N ILE A 180 2.70 -35.19 -24.88
CA ILE A 180 3.20 -36.32 -25.66
C ILE A 180 2.27 -36.53 -26.86
N GLN A 181 2.80 -36.45 -28.08
CA GLN A 181 2.08 -36.82 -29.29
C GLN A 181 2.35 -38.29 -29.62
N GLY A 182 1.30 -39.11 -29.69
CA GLY A 182 1.36 -40.51 -30.12
C GLY A 182 0.53 -41.45 -29.25
N ASP A 183 0.52 -42.73 -29.63
CA ASP A 183 -0.24 -43.80 -28.95
C ASP A 183 0.47 -44.34 -27.69
N LEU A 184 1.60 -43.74 -27.29
CA LEU A 184 2.37 -44.21 -26.15
C LEU A 184 1.70 -43.77 -24.85
N GLU A 185 1.27 -44.72 -24.04
CA GLU A 185 0.69 -44.41 -22.74
C GLU A 185 1.77 -43.81 -21.82
N ILE A 186 1.43 -42.70 -21.14
CA ILE A 186 2.33 -42.01 -20.20
C ILE A 186 2.88 -42.96 -19.13
N LYS A 187 2.09 -43.96 -18.76
CA LYS A 187 2.46 -44.97 -17.79
C LYS A 187 3.67 -45.77 -18.24
N ASP A 188 3.70 -46.18 -19.51
CA ASP A 188 4.81 -46.96 -20.08
C ASP A 188 6.07 -46.10 -20.16
N LEU A 189 5.95 -44.83 -20.57
CA LEU A 189 7.07 -43.89 -20.59
C LEU A 189 7.68 -43.68 -19.20
N ILE A 190 6.85 -43.51 -18.18
CA ILE A 190 7.32 -43.36 -16.79
C ILE A 190 8.02 -44.63 -16.31
N GLU A 191 7.51 -45.80 -16.68
CA GLU A 191 8.13 -47.08 -16.32
C GLU A 191 9.52 -47.21 -16.96
N GLU A 192 9.68 -46.84 -18.23
CA GLU A 192 10.97 -46.84 -18.92
C GLU A 192 11.96 -45.82 -18.32
N ILE A 193 11.51 -44.61 -18.01
CA ILE A 193 12.35 -43.61 -17.34
C ILE A 193 12.82 -44.12 -15.97
N ASN A 194 11.96 -44.81 -15.23
CA ASN A 194 12.32 -45.38 -13.93
C ASN A 194 13.25 -46.59 -14.02
N LYS A 195 13.32 -47.28 -15.18
CA LYS A 195 14.32 -48.33 -15.43
C LYS A 195 15.71 -47.75 -15.67
N ILE A 196 15.79 -46.55 -16.27
CA ILE A 196 17.04 -45.89 -16.68
C ILE A 196 17.58 -44.94 -15.58
N CYS A 197 16.70 -44.19 -14.94
CA CYS A 197 17.09 -43.14 -13.99
C CYS A 197 17.14 -43.65 -12.55
N ASP A 198 18.05 -43.06 -11.78
CA ASP A 198 18.19 -43.36 -10.37
C ASP A 198 16.94 -42.97 -9.58
N LYS A 199 16.65 -43.67 -8.47
CA LYS A 199 15.42 -43.47 -7.66
C LYS A 199 15.24 -42.05 -7.09
N LYS A 200 16.25 -41.18 -7.23
CA LYS A 200 16.22 -39.79 -6.77
C LYS A 200 15.71 -38.82 -7.84
N THR A 201 15.68 -39.22 -9.11
CA THR A 201 15.16 -38.41 -10.21
C THR A 201 13.67 -38.15 -10.01
N ARG A 202 13.28 -36.88 -9.99
CA ARG A 202 11.88 -36.46 -9.90
C ARG A 202 11.29 -36.32 -11.28
N ILE A 203 10.09 -36.84 -11.49
CA ILE A 203 9.34 -36.67 -12.74
C ILE A 203 8.15 -35.75 -12.44
N VAL A 204 8.03 -34.67 -13.21
CA VAL A 204 6.92 -33.74 -13.15
C VAL A 204 6.20 -33.76 -14.48
N LEU A 205 4.91 -34.06 -14.44
CA LEU A 205 4.05 -34.00 -15.62
C LEU A 205 3.42 -32.61 -15.68
N THR A 206 3.55 -31.94 -16.81
CA THR A 206 2.89 -30.66 -17.08
C THR A 206 1.84 -30.87 -18.15
N TYR A 207 0.60 -30.51 -17.84
CA TYR A 207 -0.54 -30.71 -18.72
C TYR A 207 -1.05 -29.37 -19.25
N GLU A 208 -1.28 -29.27 -20.55
CA GLU A 208 -1.82 -28.09 -21.24
C GLU A 208 -3.16 -28.35 -21.95
N ASP A 209 -3.87 -29.44 -21.62
CA ASP A 209 -5.14 -29.74 -22.29
C ASP A 209 -6.36 -29.23 -21.51
N LYS A 210 -7.43 -28.90 -22.25
CA LYS A 210 -8.68 -28.34 -21.68
C LYS A 210 -9.66 -29.43 -21.18
N ASP A 211 -9.28 -30.70 -21.27
CA ASP A 211 -10.12 -31.83 -20.89
C ASP A 211 -10.03 -32.15 -19.39
N LYS A 212 -11.12 -31.86 -18.68
CA LYS A 212 -11.23 -32.00 -17.22
C LYS A 212 -11.22 -33.46 -16.74
N GLU A 213 -11.57 -34.42 -17.59
CA GLU A 213 -11.53 -35.85 -17.19
C GLU A 213 -10.09 -36.36 -17.15
N LYS A 214 -9.30 -36.03 -18.17
CA LYS A 214 -7.86 -36.34 -18.18
C LYS A 214 -7.13 -35.63 -17.05
N GLU A 215 -7.45 -34.37 -16.75
CA GLU A 215 -6.86 -33.65 -15.60
C GLU A 215 -7.09 -34.39 -14.25
N LYS A 216 -8.28 -34.99 -14.06
CA LYS A 216 -8.58 -35.78 -12.85
C LYS A 216 -7.76 -37.07 -12.80
N GLU A 217 -7.60 -37.76 -13.93
CA GLU A 217 -6.78 -38.97 -14.02
C GLU A 217 -5.30 -38.67 -13.74
N PHE A 218 -4.78 -37.55 -14.27
CA PHE A 218 -3.43 -37.07 -13.98
C PHE A 218 -3.21 -36.71 -12.51
N LYS A 219 -4.17 -36.04 -11.87
CA LYS A 219 -4.10 -35.73 -10.43
C LYS A 219 -4.11 -37.01 -9.59
N LYS A 220 -4.89 -38.02 -10.00
CA LYS A 220 -4.94 -39.32 -9.33
C LYS A 220 -3.60 -40.06 -9.44
N LEU A 221 -2.99 -40.07 -10.62
CA LEU A 221 -1.68 -40.68 -10.86
C LEU A 221 -0.56 -39.98 -10.06
N GLY A 222 -0.57 -38.64 -10.03
CA GLY A 222 0.38 -37.86 -9.23
C GLY A 222 0.26 -38.11 -7.72
N ALA A 223 -0.95 -38.30 -7.22
CA ALA A 223 -1.19 -38.66 -5.81
C ALA A 223 -0.71 -40.08 -5.48
N GLU A 224 -0.89 -41.04 -6.40
CA GLU A 224 -0.44 -42.43 -6.25
C GLU A 224 1.09 -42.54 -6.17
N ILE A 225 1.80 -41.78 -7.02
CA ILE A 225 3.27 -41.69 -6.99
C ILE A 225 3.73 -41.07 -5.66
N HIS A 226 3.09 -40.00 -5.19
CA HIS A 226 3.43 -39.36 -3.91
C HIS A 226 3.25 -40.32 -2.72
N TYR A 227 2.19 -41.13 -2.75
CA TYR A 227 1.92 -42.14 -1.72
C TYR A 227 3.01 -43.23 -1.67
N ILE A 228 3.46 -43.74 -2.83
CA ILE A 228 4.52 -44.75 -2.91
C ILE A 228 5.84 -44.22 -2.33
N VAL A 229 6.19 -42.96 -2.63
CA VAL A 229 7.41 -42.31 -2.11
C VAL A 229 7.33 -42.11 -0.58
N LYS A 230 6.16 -41.75 -0.06
CA LYS A 230 5.94 -41.54 1.38
C LYS A 230 6.12 -42.84 2.17
N LYS A 231 5.49 -43.94 1.72
CA LYS A 231 5.59 -45.25 2.40
C LYS A 231 7.02 -45.79 2.46
N LYS A 232 7.84 -45.53 1.43
CA LYS A 232 9.26 -45.93 1.45
C LYS A 232 10.09 -45.14 2.46
N LYS A 233 9.85 -43.83 2.60
CA LYS A 233 10.55 -42.98 3.59
C LYS A 233 10.19 -43.33 5.04
N GLU A 234 8.95 -43.73 5.29
CA GLU A 234 8.52 -44.19 6.62
C GLU A 234 9.24 -45.49 7.02
N LYS A 235 9.50 -46.37 6.06
CA LYS A 235 10.29 -47.60 6.29
C LYS A 235 11.74 -47.29 6.67
N GLU A 236 12.39 -46.36 5.97
CA GLU A 236 13.77 -45.93 6.26
C GLU A 236 13.90 -45.16 7.58
N ALA A 237 12.86 -44.44 8.00
CA ALA A 237 12.86 -43.69 9.27
C ALA A 237 12.75 -44.61 10.49
N ASN A 238 12.02 -45.73 10.36
CA ASN A 238 11.91 -46.72 11.43
C ASN A 238 13.24 -47.48 11.62
N GLU A 239 13.96 -47.77 10.54
CA GLU A 239 15.30 -48.40 10.61
C GLU A 239 16.36 -47.52 11.30
N LYS A 240 16.19 -46.18 11.29
CA LYS A 240 17.10 -45.25 11.97
C LYS A 240 16.82 -45.06 13.46
N LYS A 241 15.58 -45.30 13.91
CA LYS A 241 15.21 -45.18 15.33
C LYS A 241 15.82 -46.29 16.19
N ASP A 242 15.94 -47.49 15.67
CA ASP A 242 16.61 -48.61 16.36
C ASP A 242 18.11 -48.35 16.62
N PHE A 243 18.72 -47.40 15.91
CA PHE A 243 20.14 -47.07 16.08
C PHE A 243 20.42 -46.04 17.18
N THR A 244 19.41 -45.27 17.62
CA THR A 244 19.60 -44.09 18.49
C THR A 244 19.29 -44.32 19.97
N GLU A 245 18.66 -45.44 20.35
CA GLU A 245 18.37 -45.74 21.77
C GLU A 245 19.59 -46.20 22.60
N LYS A 246 20.76 -46.41 21.98
CA LYS A 246 21.93 -46.98 22.70
C LYS A 246 22.84 -46.00 23.45
N ASN A 247 22.69 -44.68 23.33
CA ASN A 247 23.63 -43.76 23.99
C ASN A 247 22.98 -42.45 24.44
N HIS A 248 22.67 -42.34 25.75
CA HIS A 248 22.50 -41.02 26.37
C HIS A 248 22.95 -40.98 27.84
N ILE A 249 23.90 -40.10 28.13
CA ILE A 249 24.28 -39.59 29.46
C ILE A 249 23.84 -38.13 29.56
N LYS A 250 23.26 -37.73 30.69
CA LYS A 250 22.76 -36.37 31.02
C LYS A 250 23.75 -35.58 31.90
N PRO A 251 23.81 -34.25 31.76
CA PRO A 251 23.81 -33.33 32.93
C PRO A 251 22.87 -32.12 32.71
N LYS A 252 22.01 -31.75 33.66
CA LYS A 252 22.14 -31.02 34.95
C LYS A 252 22.09 -29.48 34.83
N ASP A 253 21.20 -28.94 35.64
CA ASP A 253 20.62 -27.58 35.67
C ASP A 253 21.56 -26.48 36.18
N GLU A 254 21.30 -25.23 35.76
CA GLU A 254 21.44 -24.07 36.66
C GLU A 254 20.57 -22.88 36.23
N LYS A 255 19.92 -22.25 37.23
CA LYS A 255 19.01 -21.10 37.14
C LYS A 255 19.70 -19.85 37.69
N SER A 256 19.48 -18.67 37.09
CA SER A 256 19.49 -17.41 37.84
C SER A 256 18.67 -16.30 37.15
N ARG A 257 18.19 -15.38 38.00
CA ARG A 257 17.12 -14.39 37.80
C ARG A 257 17.70 -13.00 37.50
N PHE A 258 16.95 -12.12 36.79
CA PHE A 258 17.07 -10.66 36.95
C PHE A 258 15.73 -9.92 36.85
N LYS A 259 15.58 -8.87 37.68
CA LYS A 259 14.39 -8.06 37.93
C LYS A 259 14.40 -6.75 37.11
N LEU A 260 13.21 -6.30 36.70
CA LEU A 260 12.93 -5.00 36.08
C LEU A 260 13.00 -3.82 37.07
N ASN A 261 13.47 -2.66 36.61
CA ASN A 261 13.24 -1.35 37.22
C ASN A 261 12.43 -0.44 36.28
N LYS A 262 11.37 0.18 36.82
CA LYS A 262 10.53 1.22 36.21
C LYS A 262 11.18 2.59 36.39
N ILE A 263 11.14 3.44 35.36
CA ILE A 263 11.46 4.87 35.45
C ILE A 263 10.19 5.69 35.23
N ASN A 264 9.89 6.55 36.22
CA ASN A 264 8.90 7.63 36.17
C ASN A 264 9.52 8.84 35.46
N ILE A 265 8.78 9.49 34.56
CA ILE A 265 9.11 10.84 34.09
C ILE A 265 7.92 11.77 34.37
N LEU A 266 8.18 12.72 35.27
CA LEU A 266 7.31 13.81 35.67
C LEU A 266 7.21 14.89 34.57
N THR A 267 6.00 15.39 34.43
CA THR A 267 5.59 16.66 33.84
C THR A 267 6.32 17.88 34.40
N ARG A 268 6.74 18.81 33.52
CA ARG A 268 7.06 20.20 33.88
C ARG A 268 6.29 21.16 32.98
N THR A 269 5.46 21.97 33.62
CA THR A 269 4.74 23.12 33.07
C THR A 269 5.37 24.44 33.50
N LYS A 270 5.15 25.46 32.66
CA LYS A 270 5.12 26.92 32.93
C LYS A 270 6.47 27.65 33.05
N LYS A 271 6.73 28.54 32.08
CA LYS A 271 6.50 30.01 32.18
C LYS A 271 7.19 30.66 30.99
N GLU A 272 6.46 31.42 30.18
CA GLU A 272 7.03 32.63 29.58
C GLU A 272 5.91 33.64 29.28
N LYS A 273 6.18 34.87 29.71
CA LYS A 273 5.33 36.05 29.82
C LYS A 273 5.31 36.79 28.48
N GLU A 274 4.13 37.19 28.02
CA GLU A 274 3.69 38.60 27.96
C GLU A 274 4.72 39.62 27.44
N GLU A 275 4.67 39.88 26.14
CA GLU A 275 4.89 41.24 25.60
C GLU A 275 3.69 41.60 24.71
N LYS A 276 2.89 42.56 25.18
CA LYS A 276 1.80 43.19 24.43
C LYS A 276 2.39 44.19 23.44
N LYS A 277 2.18 43.95 22.15
CA LYS A 277 2.23 45.00 21.12
C LYS A 277 0.82 45.31 20.67
N ASP A 278 0.38 46.53 20.99
CA ASP A 278 -0.77 47.18 20.39
C ASP A 278 -0.59 47.23 18.88
N SER A 279 -1.32 46.37 18.18
CA SER A 279 -1.58 46.50 16.75
C SER A 279 -3.06 46.82 16.62
N ASN A 280 -3.35 47.92 15.92
CA ASN A 280 -4.68 48.26 15.46
C ASN A 280 -5.22 47.08 14.66
N LYS A 281 -5.98 46.22 15.35
CA LYS A 281 -6.68 45.09 14.76
C LYS A 281 -7.85 45.69 14.00
N GLU A 282 -7.66 45.96 12.71
CA GLU A 282 -8.78 46.17 11.78
C GLU A 282 -9.77 45.05 12.05
N LYS A 283 -10.94 45.43 12.55
CA LYS A 283 -12.01 44.48 12.88
C LYS A 283 -12.56 43.98 11.55
N SER A 284 -12.00 42.88 11.05
CA SER A 284 -12.53 42.19 9.88
C SER A 284 -13.99 41.83 10.13
N GLU A 285 -14.86 42.28 9.24
CA GLU A 285 -16.27 41.87 9.25
C GLU A 285 -16.34 40.36 9.02
N LYS A 286 -17.09 39.66 9.87
CA LYS A 286 -17.29 38.22 9.73
C LYS A 286 -18.39 37.99 8.70
N VAL A 287 -18.02 37.57 7.50
CA VAL A 287 -18.97 37.18 6.45
C VAL A 287 -19.54 35.80 6.78
N ILE A 288 -20.87 35.64 6.75
CA ILE A 288 -21.54 34.35 6.95
C ILE A 288 -22.24 33.95 5.64
N TYR A 289 -22.00 32.72 5.22
CA TYR A 289 -22.65 32.13 4.05
C TYR A 289 -23.78 31.20 4.49
N THR A 290 -24.92 31.27 3.80
CA THR A 290 -26.06 30.35 4.01
C THR A 290 -26.53 29.79 2.67
N ALA A 291 -26.97 28.53 2.64
CA ALA A 291 -27.46 27.89 1.41
C ALA A 291 -28.49 28.75 0.67
N ALA A 292 -28.30 28.97 -0.64
CA ALA A 292 -29.27 29.68 -1.48
C ALA A 292 -30.42 28.76 -1.93
N LEU A 293 -30.15 27.45 -1.94
CA LEU A 293 -31.02 26.40 -2.47
C LEU A 293 -31.98 25.86 -1.39
N PRO A 294 -33.12 25.28 -1.80
CA PRO A 294 -34.04 24.62 -0.89
C PRO A 294 -33.36 23.59 0.01
N MET A 295 -33.87 23.39 1.23
CA MET A 295 -33.27 22.45 2.19
C MET A 295 -33.33 20.98 1.76
N ASP A 296 -34.22 20.63 0.84
CA ASP A 296 -34.35 19.31 0.23
C ASP A 296 -33.49 19.13 -1.03
N TYR A 297 -32.85 20.21 -1.51
CA TYR A 297 -31.88 20.11 -2.59
C TYR A 297 -30.66 19.33 -2.13
N ARG A 298 -30.29 18.34 -2.94
CA ARG A 298 -29.16 17.46 -2.71
C ARG A 298 -28.23 17.45 -3.92
N LYS A 299 -26.93 17.47 -3.65
CA LYS A 299 -25.87 17.35 -4.67
C LYS A 299 -24.88 16.25 -4.30
N ILE A 300 -24.54 15.39 -5.27
CA ILE A 300 -23.54 14.34 -5.15
C ILE A 300 -22.30 14.78 -5.94
N ILE A 301 -21.17 14.86 -5.25
CA ILE A 301 -19.89 15.33 -5.80
C ILE A 301 -18.90 14.18 -5.80
N GLY A 302 -18.42 13.79 -6.97
CA GLY A 302 -17.35 12.82 -7.13
C GLY A 302 -15.99 13.49 -7.24
N VAL A 303 -15.12 13.29 -6.26
CA VAL A 303 -13.74 13.81 -6.30
C VAL A 303 -12.80 12.68 -6.66
N PHE A 304 -12.10 12.80 -7.79
CA PHE A 304 -11.27 11.71 -8.31
C PHE A 304 -9.97 12.21 -8.93
N SER A 305 -8.97 11.34 -8.90
CA SER A 305 -7.71 11.50 -9.61
C SER A 305 -7.06 10.13 -9.77
N PRO A 306 -6.42 9.84 -10.91
CA PRO A 306 -5.63 8.62 -11.05
C PRO A 306 -4.28 8.69 -10.31
N TYR A 307 -3.90 9.84 -9.76
CA TYR A 307 -2.61 10.06 -9.08
C TYR A 307 -2.78 10.61 -7.65
N SER A 308 -1.71 10.50 -6.85
CA SER A 308 -1.65 11.02 -5.48
C SER A 308 -1.33 12.53 -5.48
N VAL A 309 -2.25 13.33 -5.98
CA VAL A 309 -2.10 14.79 -6.13
C VAL A 309 -2.77 15.59 -5.01
N GLY A 310 -3.16 14.94 -3.91
CA GLY A 310 -3.86 15.58 -2.79
C GLY A 310 -5.38 15.55 -2.87
N LYS A 311 -5.95 14.57 -3.60
CA LYS A 311 -7.40 14.33 -3.74
C LYS A 311 -8.12 14.38 -2.38
N THR A 312 -7.71 13.53 -1.44
CA THR A 312 -8.30 13.43 -0.10
C THR A 312 -8.20 14.73 0.71
N THR A 313 -7.09 15.47 0.58
CA THR A 313 -6.94 16.79 1.20
C THR A 313 -7.97 17.79 0.67
N ILE A 314 -8.20 17.81 -0.65
CA ILE A 314 -9.22 18.67 -1.27
C ILE A 314 -10.61 18.22 -0.84
N SER A 315 -10.92 16.92 -0.88
CA SER A 315 -12.20 16.36 -0.45
C SER A 315 -12.54 16.72 1.00
N ALA A 316 -11.59 16.54 1.93
CA ALA A 316 -11.76 16.88 3.35
C ALA A 316 -11.93 18.38 3.58
N SER A 317 -11.14 19.20 2.88
CA SER A 317 -11.20 20.67 2.98
C SER A 317 -12.51 21.21 2.43
N LEU A 318 -12.96 20.72 1.28
CA LEU A 318 -14.24 21.07 0.66
C LEU A 318 -15.43 20.68 1.55
N ALA A 319 -15.38 19.48 2.16
CA ALA A 319 -16.41 19.03 3.08
C ALA A 319 -16.51 19.93 4.33
N LEU A 320 -15.36 20.32 4.90
CA LEU A 320 -15.33 21.21 6.06
C LEU A 320 -15.83 22.62 5.69
N ALA A 321 -15.38 23.17 4.56
CA ALA A 321 -15.80 24.47 4.05
C ALA A 321 -17.32 24.57 3.84
N THR A 322 -17.91 23.56 3.19
CA THR A 322 -19.37 23.49 3.00
C THR A 322 -20.12 23.37 4.33
N SER A 323 -19.64 22.53 5.25
CA SER A 323 -20.27 22.37 6.57
C SER A 323 -20.24 23.65 7.43
N ASN A 324 -19.18 24.45 7.31
CA ASN A 324 -19.04 25.74 7.97
C ASN A 324 -20.01 26.80 7.42
N SER A 325 -20.53 26.59 6.21
CA SER A 325 -21.61 27.40 5.60
C SER A 325 -23.01 26.90 5.98
N ASN A 326 -23.09 26.10 7.05
CA ASN A 326 -24.31 25.50 7.58
C ASN A 326 -25.06 24.60 6.59
N ILE A 327 -24.32 23.92 5.72
CA ILE A 327 -24.82 22.93 4.77
C ILE A 327 -24.56 21.55 5.36
N LYS A 328 -25.58 20.69 5.44
CA LYS A 328 -25.37 19.32 5.91
C LYS A 328 -24.59 18.52 4.87
N THR A 329 -23.37 18.14 5.21
CA THR A 329 -22.43 17.47 4.31
C THR A 329 -22.08 16.08 4.85
N LEU A 330 -22.14 15.08 3.98
CA LEU A 330 -21.60 13.75 4.19
C LEU A 330 -20.34 13.59 3.32
N LEU A 331 -19.22 13.21 3.91
CA LEU A 331 -18.01 12.84 3.17
C LEU A 331 -17.73 11.35 3.31
N VAL A 332 -17.60 10.65 2.18
CA VAL A 332 -17.42 9.20 2.14
C VAL A 332 -16.06 8.88 1.52
N ASP A 333 -15.24 8.19 2.29
CA ASP A 333 -13.93 7.69 1.86
C ASP A 333 -14.11 6.42 1.01
N LEU A 334 -13.70 6.48 -0.25
CA LEU A 334 -13.70 5.32 -1.14
C LEU A 334 -12.28 4.91 -1.55
N ASP A 335 -11.23 5.42 -0.86
CA ASP A 335 -9.88 4.86 -0.97
C ASP A 335 -9.71 3.70 0.02
N LEU A 336 -10.22 2.53 -0.37
CA LEU A 336 -10.29 1.34 0.49
C LEU A 336 -8.93 0.75 0.85
N TYR A 337 -7.83 1.25 0.26
CA TYR A 337 -6.49 0.77 0.58
C TYR A 337 -5.81 1.71 1.56
N LYS A 338 -5.60 2.99 1.19
CA LYS A 338 -4.87 3.94 2.03
C LYS A 338 -5.73 4.48 3.17
N LYS A 339 -7.00 4.77 2.89
CA LYS A 339 -7.96 5.37 3.83
C LYS A 339 -7.42 6.62 4.53
N ASP A 340 -6.70 7.45 3.76
CA ASP A 340 -6.01 8.62 4.30
C ASP A 340 -6.98 9.63 4.92
N LEU A 341 -8.28 9.58 4.55
CA LEU A 341 -9.30 10.47 5.09
C LEU A 341 -9.42 10.33 6.62
N TYR A 342 -9.21 9.12 7.15
CA TYR A 342 -9.22 8.86 8.59
C TYR A 342 -8.30 9.82 9.37
N TYR A 343 -7.16 10.19 8.78
CA TYR A 343 -6.15 11.03 9.42
C TYR A 343 -6.40 12.54 9.24
N HIS A 344 -7.42 12.92 8.47
CA HIS A 344 -7.83 14.31 8.32
C HIS A 344 -8.79 14.79 9.41
N PHE A 345 -9.21 13.92 10.34
CA PHE A 345 -10.15 14.27 11.40
C PHE A 345 -9.80 13.60 12.73
N VAL A 346 -10.23 14.21 13.84
CA VAL A 346 -10.13 13.61 15.17
C VAL A 346 -11.22 12.55 15.27
N ILE A 347 -10.84 11.29 15.07
CA ILE A 347 -11.70 10.13 15.19
C ILE A 347 -11.31 9.38 16.46
N GLU A 348 -12.30 9.01 17.27
CA GLU A 348 -12.07 8.20 18.47
C GLU A 348 -11.72 6.77 18.06
N ASP A 349 -10.50 6.34 18.41
CA ASP A 349 -10.05 4.99 18.08
C ASP A 349 -10.94 3.94 18.78
N GLY A 350 -11.36 2.92 18.03
CA GLY A 350 -12.24 1.86 18.53
C GLY A 350 -13.58 1.86 17.82
N VAL A 351 -14.65 2.31 18.49
CA VAL A 351 -16.04 2.15 18.01
C VAL A 351 -16.23 2.82 16.64
N ASP A 352 -15.73 4.04 16.46
CA ASP A 352 -15.90 4.79 15.21
C ASP A 352 -15.14 4.17 14.03
N SER A 353 -13.94 3.62 14.28
CA SER A 353 -13.11 3.01 13.25
C SER A 353 -13.81 1.85 12.52
N PHE A 354 -14.74 1.14 13.17
CA PHE A 354 -15.46 0.01 12.58
C PHE A 354 -16.82 0.35 11.97
N LYS A 355 -17.34 1.57 12.17
CA LYS A 355 -18.70 1.91 11.75
C LYS A 355 -18.93 1.74 10.24
N PHE A 356 -17.98 2.17 9.42
CA PHE A 356 -18.13 2.03 7.97
C PHE A 356 -18.12 0.56 7.52
N LYS A 357 -17.26 -0.27 8.14
CA LYS A 357 -17.29 -1.72 7.91
C LYS A 357 -18.62 -2.35 8.34
N LYS A 358 -19.16 -1.92 9.48
CA LYS A 358 -20.45 -2.40 9.98
C LYS A 358 -21.59 -2.05 9.02
N LEU A 359 -21.60 -0.82 8.49
CA LEU A 359 -22.56 -0.38 7.47
C LEU A 359 -22.54 -1.29 6.25
N VAL A 360 -21.35 -1.59 5.74
CA VAL A 360 -21.17 -2.48 4.58
C VAL A 360 -21.74 -3.87 4.86
N ILE A 361 -21.48 -4.43 6.03
CA ILE A 361 -22.04 -5.73 6.45
C ILE A 361 -23.57 -5.67 6.50
N ASP A 362 -24.13 -4.67 7.19
CA ASP A 362 -25.57 -4.56 7.39
C ASP A 362 -26.32 -4.30 6.06
N VAL A 363 -25.71 -3.57 5.11
CA VAL A 363 -26.23 -3.42 3.73
C VAL A 363 -26.22 -4.76 2.98
N ASN A 364 -25.13 -5.51 3.04
CA ASN A 364 -25.02 -6.80 2.35
C ASN A 364 -26.01 -7.84 2.91
N GLU A 365 -26.28 -7.77 4.20
CA GLU A 365 -27.30 -8.60 4.87
C GLU A 365 -28.72 -8.08 4.69
N SER A 366 -28.93 -7.05 3.86
CA SER A 366 -30.24 -6.45 3.57
C SER A 366 -31.00 -6.00 4.82
N ARG A 367 -30.29 -5.60 5.88
CA ARG A 367 -30.90 -5.06 7.10
C ARG A 367 -31.40 -3.65 6.84
N ASP A 368 -32.44 -3.24 7.55
CA ASP A 368 -32.82 -1.83 7.53
C ASP A 368 -31.78 -1.02 8.31
N ILE A 369 -31.22 -0.02 7.64
CA ILE A 369 -30.14 0.81 8.15
C ILE A 369 -30.61 2.26 8.31
N ASP A 370 -30.34 2.86 9.46
CA ASP A 370 -30.28 4.30 9.64
C ASP A 370 -28.83 4.73 9.49
N LEU A 371 -28.54 5.61 8.53
CA LEU A 371 -27.16 6.04 8.25
C LEU A 371 -26.52 6.75 9.46
N ASN A 372 -27.34 7.40 10.31
CA ASN A 372 -26.88 8.11 11.51
C ASN A 372 -26.16 7.19 12.52
N ASP A 373 -26.43 5.89 12.49
CA ASP A 373 -25.79 4.90 13.37
C ASP A 373 -24.36 4.55 12.93
N TYR A 374 -24.01 4.84 11.68
CA TYR A 374 -22.75 4.42 11.06
C TYR A 374 -21.83 5.59 10.71
N VAL A 375 -22.32 6.82 10.74
CA VAL A 375 -21.47 7.98 10.50
C VAL A 375 -20.62 8.33 11.73
N ILE A 376 -19.47 8.92 11.45
CA ILE A 376 -18.61 9.57 12.44
C ILE A 376 -18.92 11.07 12.38
N LYS A 377 -19.40 11.63 13.49
CA LYS A 377 -19.82 13.03 13.56
C LYS A 377 -18.60 13.92 13.82
N ILE A 378 -18.25 14.76 12.85
CA ILE A 378 -17.11 15.67 12.99
C ILE A 378 -17.55 17.01 13.57
N ASN A 379 -18.67 17.53 13.09
CA ASN A 379 -19.33 18.71 13.67
C ASN A 379 -20.85 18.61 13.44
N ARG A 380 -21.60 19.67 13.74
CA ARG A 380 -23.06 19.70 13.60
C ARG A 380 -23.56 19.39 12.17
N ASN A 381 -22.76 19.75 11.16
CA ASN A 381 -23.12 19.73 9.76
C ASN A 381 -22.15 18.89 8.90
N LEU A 382 -21.18 18.20 9.51
CA LEU A 382 -20.24 17.34 8.80
C LEU A 382 -20.21 15.97 9.46
N ASP A 383 -20.62 15.00 8.69
CA ASP A 383 -20.50 13.58 9.01
C ASP A 383 -19.57 12.92 8.00
N ILE A 384 -18.83 11.91 8.45
CA ILE A 384 -17.92 11.16 7.59
C ILE A 384 -18.15 9.66 7.68
N LEU A 385 -17.85 8.97 6.59
CA LEU A 385 -17.72 7.51 6.51
C LEU A 385 -16.30 7.19 6.06
N THR A 386 -15.50 6.67 6.98
CA THR A 386 -14.14 6.19 6.74
C THR A 386 -13.83 5.07 7.73
N ALA A 387 -12.65 4.46 7.62
CA ALA A 387 -12.18 3.46 8.56
C ALA A 387 -10.66 3.52 8.69
N HIS A 388 -10.14 2.93 9.77
CA HIS A 388 -8.69 2.81 9.94
C HIS A 388 -8.09 1.95 8.82
N ARG A 389 -6.84 2.25 8.42
CA ARG A 389 -6.15 1.56 7.31
C ARG A 389 -6.16 0.03 7.43
N ASP A 390 -6.06 -0.48 8.65
CA ASP A 390 -6.00 -1.93 8.95
C ASP A 390 -7.36 -2.64 8.82
N ILE A 391 -8.45 -1.89 8.63
CA ILE A 391 -9.80 -2.43 8.48
C ILE A 391 -10.06 -2.65 7.00
N ASN A 392 -10.24 -3.92 6.63
CA ASN A 392 -10.63 -4.26 5.26
C ASN A 392 -12.14 -3.97 5.04
N ILE A 393 -12.44 -3.26 3.96
CA ILE A 393 -13.79 -2.90 3.53
C ILE A 393 -13.87 -3.24 2.04
N ASP A 394 -14.91 -3.98 1.67
CA ASP A 394 -15.23 -4.29 0.27
C ASP A 394 -16.50 -3.54 -0.11
N ILE A 395 -16.46 -2.83 -1.25
CA ILE A 395 -17.57 -2.00 -1.71
C ILE A 395 -17.91 -2.39 -3.15
N ASP A 396 -19.20 -2.59 -3.38
CA ASP A 396 -19.77 -2.82 -4.70
C ASP A 396 -20.79 -1.72 -5.06
N LYS A 397 -21.43 -1.88 -6.24
CA LYS A 397 -22.45 -0.94 -6.70
C LYS A 397 -23.69 -0.91 -5.79
N GLY A 398 -24.01 -2.03 -5.13
CA GLY A 398 -25.15 -2.13 -4.21
C GLY A 398 -24.95 -1.25 -2.98
N ILE A 399 -23.74 -1.26 -2.42
CA ILE A 399 -23.37 -0.41 -1.29
C ILE A 399 -23.41 1.08 -1.68
N ILE A 400 -22.84 1.45 -2.83
CA ILE A 400 -22.90 2.85 -3.32
C ILE A 400 -24.36 3.30 -3.50
N ARG A 401 -25.20 2.48 -4.13
CA ARG A 401 -26.64 2.78 -4.29
C ARG A 401 -27.34 2.94 -2.95
N SER A 402 -27.01 2.09 -1.97
CA SER A 402 -27.59 2.17 -0.62
C SER A 402 -27.17 3.46 0.08
N LEU A 403 -25.88 3.81 0.03
CA LEU A 403 -25.34 5.07 0.55
C LEU A 403 -26.08 6.26 -0.05
N ILE A 404 -26.18 6.30 -1.38
CA ILE A 404 -26.91 7.35 -2.09
C ILE A 404 -28.36 7.41 -1.60
N ARG A 405 -29.08 6.28 -1.54
CA ARG A 405 -30.49 6.29 -1.13
C ARG A 405 -30.69 6.70 0.34
N LYS A 406 -29.76 6.37 1.23
CA LYS A 406 -29.88 6.58 2.68
C LYS A 406 -29.33 7.93 3.14
N SER A 407 -28.50 8.60 2.35
CA SER A 407 -27.98 9.94 2.66
C SER A 407 -28.94 11.08 2.26
N LYS A 408 -30.26 10.89 2.40
CA LYS A 408 -31.27 11.90 2.02
C LYS A 408 -31.30 13.12 2.94
N ASP A 409 -30.83 12.96 4.17
CA ASP A 409 -30.79 14.05 5.15
C ASP A 409 -29.60 15.01 4.97
N TYR A 410 -28.76 14.75 3.96
CA TYR A 410 -27.60 15.55 3.61
C TYR A 410 -27.86 16.35 2.33
N ASN A 411 -27.49 17.63 2.36
CA ASN A 411 -27.54 18.51 1.21
C ASN A 411 -26.40 18.23 0.23
N ILE A 412 -25.24 17.84 0.73
CA ILE A 412 -24.08 17.49 -0.09
C ILE A 412 -23.55 16.12 0.34
N VAL A 413 -23.30 15.26 -0.65
CA VAL A 413 -22.57 14.00 -0.46
C VAL A 413 -21.31 14.06 -1.32
N ILE A 414 -20.14 13.95 -0.69
CA ILE A 414 -18.85 13.96 -1.37
C ILE A 414 -18.28 12.55 -1.34
N PHE A 415 -18.02 11.99 -2.52
CA PHE A 415 -17.29 10.73 -2.66
C PHE A 415 -15.82 11.00 -2.93
N ASP A 416 -14.94 10.61 -2.00
CA ASP A 416 -13.49 10.64 -2.19
C ASP A 416 -13.03 9.38 -2.95
N ILE A 417 -13.16 9.39 -4.27
CA ILE A 417 -13.04 8.19 -5.12
C ILE A 417 -11.58 7.68 -5.14
N GLY A 418 -11.35 6.49 -4.60
CA GLY A 418 -10.04 5.85 -4.54
C GLY A 418 -9.46 5.51 -5.92
N ALA A 419 -8.15 5.70 -6.08
CA ALA A 419 -7.45 5.34 -7.33
C ALA A 419 -7.39 3.82 -7.56
N ASN A 420 -7.57 3.03 -6.51
CA ASN A 420 -7.54 1.57 -6.49
C ASN A 420 -8.90 0.89 -6.79
N LEU A 421 -10.00 1.64 -6.86
CA LEU A 421 -11.31 1.06 -7.20
C LEU A 421 -11.31 0.50 -8.62
N SER A 422 -12.09 -0.56 -8.83
CA SER A 422 -12.32 -1.13 -10.16
C SER A 422 -12.91 -0.07 -11.10
N ILE A 423 -12.60 -0.19 -12.39
CA ILE A 423 -13.05 0.79 -13.37
C ILE A 423 -14.58 0.83 -13.46
N ASP A 424 -15.23 -0.32 -13.37
CA ASP A 424 -16.69 -0.45 -13.41
C ASP A 424 -17.36 0.25 -12.23
N LEU A 425 -16.74 0.19 -11.05
CA LEU A 425 -17.26 0.86 -9.87
C LEU A 425 -17.00 2.37 -9.93
N LYS A 426 -15.83 2.81 -10.41
CA LYS A 426 -15.55 4.24 -10.65
C LYS A 426 -16.55 4.85 -11.62
N ASN A 427 -16.80 4.17 -12.75
CA ASN A 427 -17.77 4.64 -13.73
C ASN A 427 -19.18 4.71 -13.14
N TYR A 428 -19.58 3.71 -12.34
CA TYR A 428 -20.87 3.74 -11.65
C TYR A 428 -20.99 4.92 -10.68
N ILE A 429 -19.97 5.15 -9.84
CA ILE A 429 -19.98 6.28 -8.89
C ILE A 429 -20.05 7.61 -9.65
N LEU A 430 -19.23 7.79 -10.70
CA LEU A 430 -19.20 9.03 -11.48
C LEU A 430 -20.52 9.27 -12.21
N GLU A 431 -21.20 8.24 -12.71
CA GLU A 431 -22.50 8.35 -13.37
C GLU A 431 -23.59 8.88 -12.41
N GLU A 432 -23.50 8.52 -11.13
CA GLU A 432 -24.42 8.97 -10.07
C GLU A 432 -24.06 10.36 -9.51
N CYS A 433 -22.95 10.97 -9.94
CA CYS A 433 -22.52 12.28 -9.46
C CYS A 433 -23.12 13.41 -10.31
N ASP A 434 -23.76 14.38 -9.63
CA ASP A 434 -24.19 15.64 -10.23
C ASP A 434 -22.99 16.49 -10.66
N GLU A 435 -21.91 16.43 -9.87
CA GLU A 435 -20.68 17.21 -10.09
C GLU A 435 -19.45 16.32 -9.97
N LYS A 436 -18.48 16.56 -10.84
CA LYS A 436 -17.29 15.72 -10.96
C LYS A 436 -16.06 16.62 -10.89
N LEU A 437 -15.16 16.36 -9.93
CA LEU A 437 -13.93 17.11 -9.74
C LEU A 437 -12.73 16.21 -10.07
N LEU A 438 -12.09 16.48 -11.21
CA LEU A 438 -10.80 15.87 -11.55
C LEU A 438 -9.68 16.67 -10.90
N ILE A 439 -8.96 16.07 -9.95
CA ILE A 439 -7.83 16.71 -9.28
C ILE A 439 -6.53 16.37 -10.03
N THR A 440 -5.71 17.38 -10.32
CA THR A 440 -4.35 17.25 -10.85
C THR A 440 -3.39 18.19 -10.12
N ASP A 441 -2.08 18.05 -10.35
CA ASP A 441 -1.08 19.08 -10.07
C ASP A 441 -0.32 19.44 -11.36
N LYS A 442 0.64 20.37 -11.25
CA LYS A 442 1.52 20.78 -12.36
C LYS A 442 2.73 19.86 -12.55
N ASN A 443 2.74 18.67 -11.95
CA ASN A 443 3.82 17.73 -12.19
C ASN A 443 3.65 17.13 -13.60
N LEU A 444 4.63 17.36 -14.47
CA LEU A 444 4.62 16.87 -15.85
C LEU A 444 4.41 15.35 -15.94
N THR A 445 4.92 14.58 -14.98
CA THR A 445 4.75 13.11 -14.97
C THR A 445 3.28 12.74 -14.71
N SER A 446 2.63 13.44 -13.79
CA SER A 446 1.19 13.28 -13.52
C SER A 446 0.39 13.69 -14.74
N LEU A 447 0.62 14.89 -15.27
CA LEU A 447 -0.12 15.45 -16.41
C LEU A 447 -0.01 14.58 -17.67
N ASN A 448 1.20 14.15 -18.04
CA ASN A 448 1.40 13.25 -19.17
C ASN A 448 0.70 11.90 -18.99
N GLY A 449 0.55 11.44 -17.75
CA GLY A 449 -0.01 10.14 -17.44
C GLY A 449 -1.53 10.11 -17.29
N ILE A 450 -2.14 11.22 -16.88
CA ILE A 450 -3.58 11.30 -16.60
C ILE A 450 -4.42 10.86 -17.81
N PRO A 451 -4.19 11.36 -19.04
CA PRO A 451 -4.96 10.94 -20.21
C PRO A 451 -5.02 9.42 -20.37
N TYR A 452 -3.88 8.74 -20.28
CA TYR A 452 -3.79 7.28 -20.39
C TYR A 452 -4.50 6.52 -19.26
N LYS A 453 -4.60 7.11 -18.07
CA LYS A 453 -5.31 6.52 -16.93
C LYS A 453 -6.82 6.77 -17.01
N LEU A 454 -7.25 7.87 -17.63
CA LEU A 454 -8.65 8.20 -17.84
C LEU A 454 -9.28 7.47 -19.03
N LYS A 455 -8.49 6.84 -19.90
CA LYS A 455 -8.97 6.14 -21.11
C LYS A 455 -10.07 5.10 -20.89
N ASN A 456 -10.11 4.49 -19.70
CA ASN A 456 -11.09 3.47 -19.36
C ASN A 456 -12.32 4.04 -18.61
N ILE A 457 -12.31 5.34 -18.28
CA ILE A 457 -13.48 6.04 -17.75
C ILE A 457 -14.40 6.35 -18.94
N ASN A 458 -15.70 6.12 -18.80
CA ASN A 458 -16.67 6.38 -19.85
C ASN A 458 -16.62 7.85 -20.25
N ARG A 459 -16.69 8.13 -21.56
CA ARG A 459 -16.60 9.51 -22.09
C ARG A 459 -17.69 10.42 -21.49
N ASP A 460 -18.89 9.89 -21.28
CA ASP A 460 -20.00 10.62 -20.66
C ASP A 460 -19.72 11.02 -19.21
N ASN A 461 -18.92 10.22 -18.49
CA ASN A 461 -18.47 10.56 -17.13
C ASN A 461 -17.36 11.63 -17.11
N LEU A 462 -16.71 11.87 -18.24
CA LEU A 462 -15.70 12.92 -18.40
C LEU A 462 -16.29 14.19 -19.03
N ALA A 463 -17.51 14.13 -19.57
CA ALA A 463 -18.19 15.28 -20.12
C ALA A 463 -18.57 16.27 -19.00
N GLY A 464 -18.15 17.52 -19.16
CA GLY A 464 -18.49 18.60 -18.22
C GLY A 464 -17.87 18.44 -16.82
N VAL A 465 -16.82 17.63 -16.68
CA VAL A 465 -16.04 17.53 -15.44
C VAL A 465 -15.39 18.88 -15.11
N ASN A 466 -15.23 19.21 -13.83
CA ASN A 466 -14.46 20.37 -13.42
C ASN A 466 -13.01 19.95 -13.15
N LEU A 467 -12.05 20.79 -13.55
CA LEU A 467 -10.63 20.58 -13.25
C LEU A 467 -10.26 21.34 -11.98
N VAL A 468 -9.54 20.68 -11.08
CA VAL A 468 -8.87 21.34 -9.95
C VAL A 468 -7.37 21.14 -10.09
N ILE A 469 -6.64 22.23 -10.37
CA ILE A 469 -5.18 22.26 -10.37
C ILE A 469 -4.72 22.52 -8.93
N ASN A 470 -4.50 21.44 -8.19
CA ASN A 470 -3.96 21.48 -6.84
C ASN A 470 -2.45 21.76 -6.85
N LYS A 471 -1.94 22.22 -5.71
CA LYS A 471 -0.53 22.63 -5.56
C LYS A 471 -0.13 23.62 -6.65
N ASN A 472 -1.02 24.54 -6.99
CA ASN A 472 -0.78 25.48 -8.07
C ASN A 472 0.35 26.43 -7.66
N ILE A 473 1.48 26.30 -8.34
CA ILE A 473 2.65 27.16 -8.19
C ILE A 473 2.83 27.88 -9.53
N LYS A 474 3.15 29.18 -9.49
CA LYS A 474 3.50 29.93 -10.70
C LYS A 474 4.87 29.45 -11.19
N LEU A 475 4.89 28.73 -12.30
CA LEU A 475 6.11 28.33 -12.99
C LEU A 475 6.31 29.25 -14.19
N ARG A 476 7.55 29.71 -14.44
CA ARG A 476 7.85 30.65 -15.53
C ARG A 476 7.62 30.07 -16.93
N VAL A 477 7.75 28.75 -17.07
CA VAL A 477 7.75 28.03 -18.35
C VAL A 477 6.57 27.04 -18.41
N PHE A 478 5.66 27.08 -17.43
CA PHE A 478 4.55 26.15 -17.36
C PHE A 478 3.30 26.81 -16.76
N ASP A 479 2.48 27.38 -17.62
CA ASP A 479 1.26 28.08 -17.25
C ASP A 479 0.03 27.14 -17.17
N ASP A 480 -1.11 27.72 -16.85
CA ASP A 480 -2.35 26.96 -16.69
C ASP A 480 -2.95 26.54 -18.05
N ASN A 481 -2.68 27.29 -19.13
CA ASN A 481 -3.14 26.95 -20.47
C ASN A 481 -2.39 25.73 -20.99
N GLU A 482 -1.07 25.68 -20.78
CA GLU A 482 -0.23 24.53 -21.10
C GLU A 482 -0.70 23.29 -20.32
N THR A 483 -1.15 23.46 -19.06
CA THR A 483 -1.77 22.36 -18.29
C THR A 483 -3.04 21.83 -18.99
N LEU A 484 -3.90 22.73 -19.49
CA LEU A 484 -5.13 22.36 -20.20
C LEU A 484 -4.87 21.66 -21.54
N GLU A 485 -3.75 21.95 -22.20
CA GLU A 485 -3.40 21.30 -23.47
C GLU A 485 -3.18 19.78 -23.33
N TYR A 486 -2.73 19.29 -22.18
CA TYR A 486 -2.59 17.84 -21.92
C TYR A 486 -3.92 17.09 -21.95
N PHE A 487 -5.02 17.81 -21.81
CA PHE A 487 -6.38 17.25 -21.82
C PHE A 487 -7.07 17.40 -23.18
N LYS A 488 -6.36 17.95 -24.18
CA LYS A 488 -6.81 18.07 -25.57
C LYS A 488 -6.09 17.07 -26.45
N ASN A 489 -6.76 16.66 -27.53
CA ASN A 489 -6.30 15.76 -28.56
C ASN A 489 -5.68 14.45 -28.02
N ILE A 490 -6.24 13.90 -26.94
CA ILE A 490 -5.71 12.70 -26.30
C ILE A 490 -5.87 11.53 -27.27
N SER A 491 -4.76 11.02 -27.83
CA SER A 491 -4.77 9.88 -28.73
C SER A 491 -4.38 8.58 -28.03
N PHE A 492 -5.22 7.55 -28.15
CA PHE A 492 -4.88 6.19 -27.73
C PHE A 492 -4.63 5.32 -28.96
N GLY A 493 -3.36 5.16 -29.33
CA GLY A 493 -2.99 4.46 -30.56
C GLY A 493 -3.43 5.22 -31.81
N ASN A 494 -3.73 4.50 -32.89
CA ASN A 494 -3.84 5.08 -34.23
C ASN A 494 -5.24 5.61 -34.60
N THR A 495 -6.27 5.45 -33.76
CA THR A 495 -7.66 5.68 -34.22
C THR A 495 -8.56 6.51 -33.30
N ASP A 496 -8.33 6.55 -31.98
CA ASP A 496 -9.20 7.29 -31.06
C ASP A 496 -8.52 8.53 -30.50
N LYS A 497 -9.04 9.70 -30.89
CA LYS A 497 -8.76 10.98 -30.24
C LYS A 497 -10.00 11.42 -29.47
N PHE A 498 -9.80 11.93 -28.25
CA PHE A 498 -10.87 12.60 -27.52
C PHE A 498 -10.30 13.76 -26.68
N ASP A 499 -11.17 14.72 -26.41
CA ASP A 499 -10.87 15.89 -25.59
C ASP A 499 -11.68 15.83 -24.32
N ILE A 500 -11.10 16.29 -23.22
CA ILE A 500 -11.84 16.52 -21.98
C ILE A 500 -12.18 18.01 -21.92
N ASN A 501 -13.46 18.31 -22.09
CA ASN A 501 -13.97 19.66 -21.97
C ASN A 501 -14.35 19.94 -20.51
N PHE A 502 -13.63 20.85 -19.88
CA PHE A 502 -13.86 21.22 -18.49
C PHE A 502 -14.93 22.30 -18.38
N SER A 503 -15.92 22.09 -17.50
CA SER A 503 -16.96 23.10 -17.20
C SER A 503 -16.37 24.29 -16.44
N SER A 504 -15.44 24.03 -15.54
CA SER A 504 -14.72 25.05 -14.78
C SER A 504 -13.32 24.57 -14.44
N VAL A 505 -12.41 25.52 -14.23
CA VAL A 505 -11.02 25.26 -13.84
C VAL A 505 -10.73 26.04 -12.58
N TYR A 506 -10.50 25.31 -11.49
CA TYR A 506 -10.15 25.84 -10.19
C TYR A 506 -8.66 25.66 -9.94
N LYS A 507 -8.09 26.58 -9.17
CA LYS A 507 -6.67 26.60 -8.83
C LYS A 507 -6.59 26.66 -7.32
N VAL A 508 -5.84 25.73 -6.74
CA VAL A 508 -5.64 25.68 -5.29
C VAL A 508 -4.16 25.86 -5.01
N LYS A 509 -3.82 26.94 -4.30
CA LYS A 509 -2.46 27.26 -3.89
C LYS A 509 -1.80 26.10 -3.16
N TYR A 510 -0.50 25.92 -3.37
CA TYR A 510 0.27 24.97 -2.59
C TYR A 510 0.47 25.46 -1.14
N ALA A 511 -0.25 24.85 -0.20
CA ALA A 511 -0.21 25.18 1.22
C ALA A 511 0.40 24.04 2.06
N ALA A 512 1.64 23.63 1.74
CA ALA A 512 2.31 22.48 2.36
C ALA A 512 2.30 22.51 3.89
N LYS A 513 2.68 23.66 4.47
CA LYS A 513 2.73 23.87 5.93
C LYS A 513 1.36 23.67 6.55
N THR A 514 0.33 24.29 5.99
CA THR A 514 -1.06 24.22 6.45
C THR A 514 -1.60 22.79 6.40
N ILE A 515 -1.31 22.06 5.32
CA ILE A 515 -1.70 20.66 5.15
C ILE A 515 -1.01 19.78 6.21
N LEU A 516 0.31 19.93 6.39
CA LEU A 516 1.06 19.17 7.39
C LEU A 516 0.59 19.47 8.81
N GLU A 517 0.37 20.75 9.14
CA GLU A 517 -0.19 21.14 10.44
C GLU A 517 -1.60 20.59 10.67
N GLY A 518 -2.41 20.52 9.62
CA GLY A 518 -3.73 19.88 9.65
C GLY A 518 -3.60 18.41 10.03
N LEU A 519 -2.79 17.65 9.28
CA LEU A 519 -2.55 16.23 9.51
C LEU A 519 -1.98 15.94 10.91
N LEU A 520 -0.98 16.71 11.36
CA LEU A 520 -0.41 16.58 12.71
C LEU A 520 -1.45 16.78 13.82
N LYS A 521 -2.43 17.65 13.58
CA LYS A 521 -3.52 17.95 14.51
C LYS A 521 -4.79 17.13 14.24
N ARG A 522 -4.73 16.17 13.29
CA ARG A 522 -5.89 15.40 12.80
C ARG A 522 -7.09 16.30 12.45
N ARG A 523 -6.85 17.32 11.62
CA ARG A 523 -7.89 18.23 11.11
C ARG A 523 -7.69 18.49 9.62
N ALA A 524 -8.78 18.78 8.91
CA ALA A 524 -8.69 19.17 7.50
C ALA A 524 -7.86 20.46 7.37
N ALA A 525 -7.20 20.65 6.22
CA ALA A 525 -6.32 21.79 6.00
C ALA A 525 -7.09 23.12 5.97
N PHE A 526 -8.35 23.10 5.57
CA PHE A 526 -9.23 24.26 5.59
C PHE A 526 -9.38 24.85 7.01
N GLY A 527 -9.18 26.15 7.16
CA GLY A 527 -9.23 26.87 8.43
C GLY A 527 -7.97 26.70 9.29
N CYS A 528 -6.88 26.17 8.73
CA CYS A 528 -5.62 26.00 9.46
C CYS A 528 -4.68 27.21 9.39
N GLY A 529 -5.07 28.31 8.76
CA GLY A 529 -4.34 29.59 8.82
C GLY A 529 -3.67 30.05 7.53
N ASP A 530 -3.99 29.46 6.37
CA ASP A 530 -3.60 29.97 5.06
C ASP A 530 -4.83 30.51 4.34
N GLU A 531 -4.99 31.83 4.38
CA GLU A 531 -6.18 32.52 3.86
C GLU A 531 -6.36 32.34 2.35
N GLU A 532 -5.27 32.21 1.59
CA GLU A 532 -5.36 31.99 0.14
C GLU A 532 -5.83 30.56 -0.16
N PHE A 533 -5.31 29.56 0.54
CA PHE A 533 -5.81 28.18 0.43
C PHE A 533 -7.29 28.08 0.83
N ASP A 534 -7.67 28.70 1.95
CA ASP A 534 -9.05 28.69 2.42
C ASP A 534 -9.98 29.38 1.42
N LYS A 535 -9.55 30.51 0.84
CA LYS A 535 -10.28 31.19 -0.22
C LYS A 535 -10.45 30.31 -1.45
N ASP A 536 -9.38 29.69 -1.94
CA ASP A 536 -9.44 28.81 -3.13
C ASP A 536 -10.42 27.64 -2.92
N ILE A 537 -10.44 27.04 -1.71
CA ILE A 537 -11.40 25.99 -1.35
C ILE A 537 -12.83 26.53 -1.27
N MET A 538 -13.03 27.71 -0.69
CA MET A 538 -14.35 28.35 -0.66
C MET A 538 -14.85 28.67 -2.07
N ASP A 539 -14.00 29.20 -2.96
CA ASP A 539 -14.39 29.51 -4.34
C ASP A 539 -14.91 28.25 -5.07
N ILE A 540 -14.27 27.09 -4.84
CA ILE A 540 -14.77 25.78 -5.31
C ILE A 540 -16.15 25.47 -4.69
N ALA A 541 -16.27 25.58 -3.37
CA ALA A 541 -17.50 25.27 -2.64
C ALA A 541 -18.69 26.13 -3.11
N LEU A 542 -18.48 27.44 -3.24
CA LEU A 542 -19.46 28.45 -3.66
C LEU A 542 -19.90 28.23 -5.11
N SER A 543 -18.97 27.84 -5.97
CA SER A 543 -19.27 27.57 -7.38
C SER A 543 -20.09 26.30 -7.56
N ILE A 544 -19.83 25.26 -6.77
CA ILE A 544 -20.51 23.97 -6.88
C ILE A 544 -21.88 24.02 -6.18
N TYR A 545 -21.96 24.72 -5.05
CA TYR A 545 -23.19 24.85 -4.27
C TYR A 545 -23.45 26.33 -3.97
N PRO A 546 -24.31 27.01 -4.75
CA PRO A 546 -24.54 28.43 -4.56
C PRO A 546 -25.12 28.70 -3.17
N VAL A 547 -24.47 29.62 -2.47
CA VAL A 547 -24.89 30.15 -1.16
C VAL A 547 -25.22 31.63 -1.31
N LYS A 548 -26.17 32.11 -0.52
CA LYS A 548 -26.43 33.53 -0.34
C LYS A 548 -25.45 34.06 0.70
N GLU A 549 -24.67 35.06 0.31
CA GLU A 549 -23.87 35.85 1.23
C GLU A 549 -24.82 36.69 2.09
N ILE A 550 -24.83 36.45 3.40
CA ILE A 550 -25.51 37.31 4.35
C ILE A 550 -24.44 38.15 5.02
N LYS A 551 -24.35 39.42 4.63
CA LYS A 551 -23.56 40.38 5.39
C LYS A 551 -24.29 40.60 6.71
N GLU A 552 -23.70 40.16 7.82
CA GLU A 552 -24.16 40.56 9.14
C GLU A 552 -23.95 42.08 9.23
N SER A 553 -24.98 42.86 8.89
CA SER A 553 -24.98 44.26 9.25
C SER A 553 -24.89 44.30 10.78
N LYS A 554 -23.92 45.04 11.31
CA LYS A 554 -23.84 45.37 12.75
C LYS A 554 -25.01 46.26 13.21
N GLU A 555 -26.17 46.17 12.57
CA GLU A 555 -27.37 46.76 13.11
C GLU A 555 -27.79 45.96 14.33
N THR A 556 -27.45 46.54 15.47
CA THR A 556 -27.97 46.32 16.82
C THR A 556 -29.49 46.10 16.92
N GLY A 557 -30.25 46.22 15.83
CA GLY A 557 -31.70 46.09 15.76
C GLY A 557 -32.26 44.67 15.68
N ILE A 558 -31.51 43.62 15.33
CA ILE A 558 -32.08 42.24 15.29
C ILE A 558 -32.35 41.72 16.70
N THR A 559 -31.40 41.88 17.62
CA THR A 559 -31.62 41.58 19.05
C THR A 559 -32.71 42.43 19.67
N GLU A 560 -32.92 43.66 19.19
CA GLU A 560 -33.94 44.58 19.70
C GLU A 560 -35.33 44.27 19.11
N LYS A 561 -35.42 43.89 17.83
CA LYS A 561 -36.65 43.36 17.22
C LYS A 561 -37.07 42.02 17.83
N ILE A 562 -36.13 41.12 18.11
CA ILE A 562 -36.43 39.84 18.78
C ILE A 562 -36.83 40.08 20.24
N LYS A 563 -36.16 40.99 20.98
CA LYS A 563 -36.58 41.38 22.33
C LYS A 563 -37.95 42.07 22.36
N ASN A 564 -38.30 42.85 21.34
CA ASN A 564 -39.60 43.52 21.23
C ASN A 564 -40.72 42.57 20.81
N LEU A 565 -40.43 41.56 19.97
CA LEU A 565 -41.36 40.47 19.65
C LEU A 565 -41.61 39.56 20.84
N ILE A 566 -40.59 39.26 21.64
CA ILE A 566 -40.71 38.47 22.88
C ILE A 566 -41.42 39.27 24.01
N LYS A 567 -41.42 40.61 23.95
CA LYS A 567 -42.19 41.46 24.88
C LYS A 567 -43.64 41.70 24.44
N ALA A 568 -43.97 41.42 23.18
CA ALA A 568 -45.31 41.60 22.62
C ALA A 568 -46.16 40.31 22.65
N HIS A 569 -45.58 39.20 23.12
CA HIS A 569 -46.24 37.95 23.49
C HIS A 569 -46.03 37.69 24.98
#